data_AF-A0A165L6C1-F1
#
_entry.id   AF-A0A165L6C1-F1
#
_cell.length_a   1.000
_cell.length_b   1.000
_cell.length_c   1.000
_cell.angle_alpha   90.00
_cell.angle_beta   90.00
_cell.angle_gamma   90.00
#
_symmetry.space_group_name_H-M   'P 1'
#
loop_
_entity.id
_entity.type
_entity.pdbx_description
1 polymer ?
#
loop_
_entity_poly.entity_id
_entity_poly.type
_entity_poly.pdbx_seq_one_letter_code
_entity_poly.pdbx_strand_id
1 'polypeptide(L)'
;MQSLTGCMTLQSLKESAEHMFAPAPTFSPPEGQAHDETLLRAFLTLGLPELSSAEDFCAVETYVRTVGRRKDDEDELPADARTSRALMFWVYPARMWGPCRETLDKTTGRLKLERHGLFMTVEQGVRVGDIVEKARQYLQVGVLKHVHVTPQWE
;
A
#
# COMPACT_ATOMS: atom_id res chain seq x y z
N MET A 1 54.18 12.73 46.96
CA MET A 1 53.82 11.55 46.14
C MET A 1 53.04 10.59 47.04
N GLN A 2 51.71 10.61 46.96
CA GLN A 2 50.83 9.65 47.61
C GLN A 2 50.07 8.92 46.51
N SER A 3 50.37 7.63 46.35
CA SER A 3 49.64 6.69 45.50
C SER A 3 48.42 6.22 46.29
N LEU A 4 47.22 6.53 45.83
CA LEU A 4 45.98 5.97 46.35
C LEU A 4 45.41 5.03 45.30
N THR A 5 45.74 3.75 45.46
CA THR A 5 45.13 2.64 44.74
C THR A 5 43.73 2.42 45.30
N GLY A 6 42.71 2.98 44.66
CA GLY A 6 41.30 2.71 44.95
C GLY A 6 40.85 1.40 44.31
N CYS A 7 40.78 0.34 45.10
CA CYS A 7 40.22 -0.95 44.71
C CYS A 7 38.68 -0.81 44.65
N MET A 8 38.10 -0.67 43.44
CA MET A 8 36.64 -0.74 43.28
C MET A 8 36.16 -2.18 43.51
N THR A 9 35.19 -2.34 44.39
CA THR A 9 34.57 -3.63 44.71
C THR A 9 33.62 -4.07 43.60
N LEU A 10 33.53 -5.38 43.36
CA LEU A 10 32.68 -6.01 42.34
C LEU A 10 31.16 -5.69 42.49
N GLN A 11 30.73 -5.15 43.63
CA GLN A 11 29.36 -4.65 43.82
C GLN A 11 29.10 -3.34 43.06
N SER A 12 30.09 -2.45 42.93
CA SER A 12 29.96 -1.17 42.23
C SER A 12 29.77 -1.32 40.71
N LEU A 13 30.26 -2.41 40.13
CA LEU A 13 30.07 -2.75 38.71
C LEU A 13 28.69 -3.35 38.43
N LYS A 14 28.06 -3.98 39.43
CA LYS A 14 26.75 -4.62 39.27
C LYS A 14 25.61 -3.59 39.28
N GLU A 15 25.69 -2.60 40.16
CA GLU A 15 24.70 -1.50 40.22
C GLU A 15 24.76 -0.57 39.00
N SER A 16 25.93 -0.43 38.36
CA SER A 16 26.07 0.35 37.12
C SER A 16 25.51 -0.38 35.89
N ALA A 17 25.41 -1.71 35.92
CA ALA A 17 24.90 -2.52 34.80
C ALA A 17 23.36 -2.62 34.79
N GLU A 18 22.71 -2.52 35.96
CA GLU A 18 21.25 -2.64 36.10
C GLU A 18 20.48 -1.35 35.75
N HIS A 19 21.17 -0.25 35.43
CA HIS A 19 20.56 1.01 34.99
C HIS A 19 20.87 1.40 33.54
N MET A 20 21.53 0.52 32.77
CA MET A 20 21.94 0.83 31.38
C MET A 20 21.07 0.18 30.29
N PHE A 21 20.09 -0.65 30.65
CA PHE A 21 19.14 -1.21 29.70
C PHE A 21 17.72 -0.76 30.05
N ALA A 22 17.38 0.46 29.61
CA ALA A 22 15.97 0.76 29.35
C ALA A 22 15.48 -0.28 28.31
N PRO A 23 14.31 -0.91 28.49
CA PRO A 23 13.76 -1.75 27.45
C PRO A 23 13.66 -0.90 26.18
N ALA A 24 14.17 -1.43 25.06
CA ALA A 24 13.99 -0.79 23.77
C ALA A 24 12.52 -0.41 23.62
N PRO A 25 12.18 0.80 23.14
CA PRO A 25 10.79 1.19 22.98
C PRO A 25 10.13 0.11 22.14
N THR A 26 9.20 -0.62 22.75
CA THR A 26 8.36 -1.57 22.04
C THR A 26 7.60 -0.74 21.04
N PHE A 27 8.00 -0.80 19.77
CA PHE A 27 7.22 -0.23 18.69
C PHE A 27 5.95 -1.09 18.62
N SER A 28 4.94 -0.69 19.38
CA SER A 28 3.58 -1.09 19.10
C SER A 28 3.29 -0.58 17.69
N PRO A 29 2.94 -1.45 16.74
CA PRO A 29 2.47 -0.96 15.44
C PRO A 29 1.32 0.02 15.73
N PRO A 30 1.25 1.17 15.05
CA PRO A 30 0.11 2.05 15.20
C PRO A 30 -1.15 1.23 14.93
N GLU A 31 -2.19 1.43 15.74
CA GLU A 31 -3.52 0.84 15.57
C GLU A 31 -4.08 1.28 14.21
N GLY A 32 -3.64 0.60 13.16
CA GLY A 32 -3.98 0.88 11.78
C GLY A 32 -5.33 0.28 11.49
N GLN A 33 -6.39 1.08 11.57
CA GLN A 33 -7.65 0.72 10.93
C GLN A 33 -8.64 1.88 10.73
N ALA A 34 -8.69 2.88 11.61
CA ALA A 34 -9.72 3.93 11.50
C ALA A 34 -9.34 5.11 10.56
N HIS A 35 -8.07 5.50 10.53
CA HIS A 35 -7.61 6.65 9.73
C HIS A 35 -7.51 6.32 8.23
N ASP A 36 -7.11 5.10 7.88
CA ASP A 36 -6.99 4.65 6.48
C ASP A 36 -8.34 4.67 5.76
N GLU A 37 -9.41 4.23 6.43
CA GLU A 37 -10.73 4.18 5.77
C GLU A 37 -11.29 5.57 5.50
N THR A 38 -11.01 6.55 6.38
CA THR A 38 -11.46 7.93 6.20
C THR A 38 -10.74 8.60 5.03
N LEU A 39 -9.44 8.38 4.90
CA LEU A 39 -8.64 8.89 3.78
C LEU A 39 -9.00 8.21 2.46
N LEU A 40 -9.16 6.87 2.46
CA LEU A 40 -9.67 6.11 1.31
C LEU A 40 -11.02 6.63 0.83
N ARG A 41 -11.94 6.92 1.77
CA ARG A 41 -13.25 7.51 1.46
C ARG A 41 -13.13 8.92 0.86
N ALA A 42 -12.15 9.72 1.28
CA ALA A 42 -11.88 11.01 0.66
C ALA A 42 -11.35 10.84 -0.78
N PHE A 43 -10.50 9.85 -1.05
CA PHE A 43 -10.01 9.58 -2.40
C PHE A 43 -11.10 9.14 -3.39
N LEU A 44 -12.23 8.61 -2.90
CA LEU A 44 -13.39 8.31 -3.73
C LEU A 44 -13.98 9.55 -4.41
N THR A 45 -13.76 10.75 -3.86
CA THR A 45 -14.36 11.98 -4.39
C THR A 45 -13.45 12.74 -5.35
N LEU A 46 -12.18 12.33 -5.51
CA LEU A 46 -11.18 13.09 -6.28
C LEU A 46 -11.20 12.86 -7.80
N GLY A 47 -12.16 12.08 -8.33
CA GLY A 47 -12.28 11.85 -9.78
C GLY A 47 -11.04 11.21 -10.40
N LEU A 48 -10.35 10.34 -9.65
CA LEU A 48 -9.15 9.64 -10.12
C LEU A 48 -9.50 8.62 -11.21
N PRO A 49 -8.55 8.26 -12.09
CA PRO A 49 -8.79 7.27 -13.13
C PRO A 49 -9.34 5.95 -12.57
N GLU A 50 -10.36 5.42 -13.22
CA GLU A 50 -11.05 4.20 -12.81
C GLU A 50 -10.87 3.12 -13.87
N LEU A 51 -10.37 1.96 -13.45
CA LEU A 51 -9.98 0.86 -14.33
C LEU A 51 -10.76 -0.39 -13.96
N SER A 52 -11.14 -1.16 -14.97
CA SER A 52 -11.85 -2.43 -14.79
C SER A 52 -10.88 -3.60 -14.77
N SER A 53 -11.16 -4.61 -13.94
CA SER A 53 -10.48 -5.90 -13.98
C SER A 53 -10.93 -6.81 -15.12
N ALA A 54 -11.83 -6.33 -16.00
CA ALA A 54 -12.24 -7.07 -17.19
C ALA A 54 -11.03 -7.41 -18.06
N GLU A 55 -11.14 -8.50 -18.84
CA GLU A 55 -10.08 -8.95 -19.75
C GLU A 55 -8.73 -9.15 -19.03
N ASP A 56 -8.77 -9.79 -17.85
CA ASP A 56 -7.59 -10.11 -17.05
C ASP A 56 -6.66 -8.90 -16.79
N PHE A 57 -7.26 -7.79 -16.35
CA PHE A 57 -6.57 -6.54 -15.99
C PHE A 57 -5.87 -5.84 -17.18
N CYS A 58 -6.24 -6.16 -18.43
CA CYS A 58 -5.72 -5.49 -19.63
C CYS A 58 -5.83 -3.96 -19.56
N ALA A 59 -6.93 -3.44 -18.99
CA ALA A 59 -7.12 -2.00 -18.81
C ALA A 59 -6.10 -1.38 -17.83
N VAL A 60 -5.70 -2.12 -16.79
CA VAL A 60 -4.67 -1.68 -15.83
C VAL A 60 -3.32 -1.63 -16.52
N GLU A 61 -2.96 -2.70 -17.22
CA GLU A 61 -1.71 -2.74 -17.98
C GLU A 61 -1.63 -1.62 -19.01
N THR A 62 -2.69 -1.44 -19.81
CA THR A 62 -2.77 -0.40 -20.84
C THR A 62 -2.64 0.99 -20.22
N TYR A 63 -3.34 1.27 -19.12
CA TYR A 63 -3.26 2.55 -18.44
C TYR A 63 -1.84 2.83 -17.92
N VAL A 64 -1.22 1.86 -17.25
CA VAL A 64 0.14 2.02 -16.72
C VAL A 64 1.15 2.22 -17.85
N ARG A 65 1.01 1.49 -18.97
CA ARG A 65 1.88 1.64 -20.15
C ARG A 65 1.71 3.00 -20.81
N THR A 66 0.49 3.51 -20.93
CA THR A 66 0.20 4.77 -21.65
C THR A 66 0.40 6.01 -20.80
N VAL A 67 -0.03 5.98 -19.54
CA VAL A 67 0.00 7.13 -18.62
C VAL A 67 1.22 7.09 -17.71
N GLY A 68 1.69 5.90 -17.32
CA GLY A 68 2.86 5.74 -16.43
C GLY A 68 4.20 5.96 -17.11
N ARG A 69 4.24 6.14 -18.43
CA ARG A 69 5.48 6.23 -19.23
C ARG A 69 5.55 7.50 -20.05
N ARG A 70 6.71 7.77 -20.67
CA ARG A 70 6.88 8.90 -21.58
C ARG A 70 6.49 8.45 -22.99
N LYS A 71 5.99 9.37 -23.81
CA LYS A 71 5.51 9.07 -25.17
C LYS A 71 6.63 8.59 -26.10
N ASP A 72 7.88 8.88 -25.77
CA ASP A 72 9.07 8.51 -26.55
C ASP A 72 9.56 7.08 -26.26
N ASP A 73 8.88 6.37 -25.36
CA ASP A 73 9.16 4.98 -25.08
C ASP A 73 8.62 4.09 -26.22
N GLU A 74 9.45 3.20 -26.78
CA GLU A 74 9.15 2.41 -27.98
C GLU A 74 7.81 1.63 -27.94
N ASP A 75 7.21 1.38 -29.10
CA ASP A 75 5.91 0.68 -29.24
C ASP A 75 5.98 -0.79 -28.76
N GLU A 76 7.15 -1.44 -28.85
CA GLU A 76 7.41 -2.77 -28.27
C GLU A 76 8.12 -2.63 -26.93
N LEU A 77 7.43 -3.06 -25.86
CA LEU A 77 7.95 -2.92 -24.51
C LEU A 77 8.74 -4.16 -24.07
N PRO A 78 9.95 -3.98 -23.54
CA PRO A 78 10.67 -5.08 -22.93
C PRO A 78 9.93 -5.56 -21.66
N ALA A 79 10.11 -6.82 -21.30
CA ALA A 79 9.43 -7.47 -20.18
C ALA A 79 9.73 -6.83 -18.81
N ASP A 80 10.74 -5.97 -18.73
CA ASP A 80 11.17 -5.22 -17.56
C ASP A 80 10.77 -3.74 -17.60
N ALA A 81 9.86 -3.34 -18.51
CA ALA A 81 9.38 -1.97 -18.60
C ALA A 81 8.92 -1.43 -17.23
N ARG A 82 9.37 -0.21 -16.90
CA ARG A 82 9.12 0.46 -15.62
C ARG A 82 8.39 1.79 -15.81
N THR A 83 7.65 2.20 -14.79
CA THR A 83 7.01 3.52 -14.76
C THR A 83 8.06 4.62 -14.72
N SER A 84 7.86 5.68 -15.51
CA SER A 84 8.70 6.89 -15.49
C SER A 84 8.12 8.00 -14.61
N ARG A 85 6.93 7.79 -14.04
CA ARG A 85 6.25 8.70 -13.10
C ARG A 85 5.41 7.92 -12.09
N ALA A 86 5.06 8.57 -10.98
CA ALA A 86 4.11 8.04 -10.02
C ALA A 86 2.68 8.03 -10.58
N LEU A 87 1.86 7.07 -10.13
CA LEU A 87 0.47 6.88 -10.54
C LEU A 87 -0.46 6.71 -9.35
N MET A 88 -1.71 7.14 -9.52
CA MET A 88 -2.80 6.89 -8.58
C MET A 88 -4.08 6.61 -9.36
N PHE A 89 -4.72 5.48 -9.08
CA PHE A 89 -5.94 5.06 -9.78
C PHE A 89 -6.74 4.04 -8.97
N TRP A 90 -8.01 3.89 -9.35
CA TRP A 90 -8.90 2.88 -8.82
C TRP A 90 -8.96 1.67 -9.76
N VAL A 91 -9.02 0.48 -9.17
CA VAL A 91 -9.33 -0.76 -9.88
C VAL A 91 -10.62 -1.34 -9.32
N TYR A 92 -11.57 -1.60 -10.19
CA TYR A 92 -12.86 -2.20 -9.84
C TYR A 92 -13.05 -3.56 -10.50
N PRO A 93 -13.76 -4.49 -9.83
CA PRO A 93 -14.09 -5.75 -10.47
C PRO A 93 -14.96 -5.54 -11.71
N ALA A 94 -14.81 -6.45 -12.68
CA ALA A 94 -15.60 -6.41 -13.91
C ALA A 94 -17.11 -6.28 -13.62
N ARG A 95 -17.77 -5.36 -14.35
CA ARG A 95 -19.21 -5.03 -14.21
C ARG A 95 -19.60 -4.41 -12.85
N MET A 96 -18.62 -3.99 -12.03
CA MET A 96 -18.87 -3.34 -10.74
C MET A 96 -18.18 -1.97 -10.69
N TRP A 97 -18.57 -1.08 -11.60
CA TRP A 97 -18.01 0.27 -11.72
C TRP A 97 -18.35 1.16 -10.54
N GLY A 98 -17.40 2.01 -10.19
CA GLY A 98 -17.51 2.96 -9.09
C GLY A 98 -17.36 2.31 -7.70
N PRO A 99 -17.16 3.14 -6.67
CA PRO A 99 -16.75 2.66 -5.36
C PRO A 99 -17.87 2.25 -4.42
N CYS A 100 -19.12 2.46 -4.84
CA CYS A 100 -20.31 2.20 -4.06
C CYS A 100 -21.30 1.41 -4.91
N ARG A 101 -21.88 0.36 -4.33
CA ARG A 101 -22.94 -0.43 -4.95
C ARG A 101 -24.07 -0.62 -3.96
N GLU A 102 -25.30 -0.47 -4.42
CA GLU A 102 -26.46 -0.90 -3.67
C GLU A 102 -26.66 -2.41 -3.83
N THR A 103 -26.73 -3.12 -2.71
CA THR A 103 -27.04 -4.54 -2.64
C THR A 103 -28.24 -4.76 -1.72
N LEU A 104 -29.11 -5.70 -2.06
CA LEU A 104 -30.25 -6.04 -1.21
C LEU A 104 -29.79 -7.01 -0.13
N ASP A 105 -29.91 -6.61 1.13
CA ASP A 105 -29.77 -7.52 2.25
C ASP A 105 -30.98 -8.46 2.28
N LYS A 106 -30.72 -9.74 1.96
CA LYS A 106 -31.77 -10.78 1.88
C LYS A 106 -32.40 -11.11 3.23
N THR A 107 -31.75 -10.76 4.33
CA THR A 107 -32.22 -11.03 5.70
C THR A 107 -33.16 -9.92 6.17
N THR A 108 -32.81 -8.67 5.89
CA THR A 108 -33.57 -7.49 6.36
C THR A 108 -34.50 -6.91 5.29
N GLY A 109 -34.35 -7.32 4.02
CA GLY A 109 -35.10 -6.78 2.88
C GLY A 109 -34.74 -5.34 2.52
N ARG A 110 -33.65 -4.79 3.08
CA ARG A 110 -33.23 -3.40 2.88
C ARG A 110 -32.07 -3.30 1.90
N LEU A 111 -32.02 -2.18 1.17
CA LEU A 111 -30.83 -1.81 0.40
C LEU A 111 -29.70 -1.44 1.36
N LYS A 112 -28.55 -2.06 1.16
CA LYS A 112 -27.30 -1.78 1.82
C LYS A 112 -26.34 -1.19 0.79
N LEU A 113 -25.68 -0.11 1.16
CA LEU A 113 -24.58 0.43 0.37
C LEU A 113 -23.30 -0.34 0.73
N GLU A 114 -22.75 -1.06 -0.23
CA GLU A 114 -21.47 -1.73 -0.11
C GLU A 114 -20.40 -0.93 -0.84
N ARG A 115 -19.26 -0.75 -0.17
CA ARG A 115 -18.09 -0.10 -0.75
C ARG A 115 -17.11 -1.15 -1.22
N HIS A 116 -16.55 -0.97 -2.41
CA HIS A 116 -15.59 -1.91 -2.97
C HIS A 116 -14.60 -1.18 -3.87
N GLY A 117 -13.49 -1.86 -4.17
CA GLY A 117 -12.47 -1.37 -5.08
C GLY A 117 -11.09 -1.38 -4.46
N LEU A 118 -10.10 -1.35 -5.33
CA LEU A 118 -8.70 -1.29 -4.96
C LEU A 118 -8.15 0.07 -5.37
N PHE A 119 -7.79 0.89 -4.39
CA PHE A 119 -6.99 2.08 -4.62
C PHE A 119 -5.54 1.67 -4.77
N MET A 120 -4.90 2.07 -5.87
CA MET A 120 -3.49 1.83 -6.10
C MET A 120 -2.74 3.15 -6.14
N THR A 121 -1.68 3.23 -5.34
CA THR A 121 -0.66 4.29 -5.47
C THR A 121 0.66 3.62 -5.84
N VAL A 122 1.30 4.11 -6.90
CA VAL A 122 2.48 3.47 -7.49
C VAL A 122 3.58 4.52 -7.60
N GLU A 123 4.77 4.20 -7.10
CA GLU A 123 5.94 5.07 -7.24
C GLU A 123 6.54 5.02 -8.66
N GLN A 124 7.46 5.93 -8.93
CA GLN A 124 8.28 5.88 -10.14
C GLN A 124 9.26 4.70 -10.07
N GLY A 125 9.50 4.03 -11.20
CA GLY A 125 10.49 2.96 -11.32
C GLY A 125 9.93 1.55 -11.06
N VAL A 126 8.64 1.42 -10.80
CA VAL A 126 7.97 0.13 -10.58
C VAL A 126 7.77 -0.58 -11.92
N ARG A 127 8.01 -1.91 -11.98
CA ARG A 127 7.75 -2.68 -13.19
C ARG A 127 6.25 -2.76 -13.47
N VAL A 128 5.88 -2.68 -14.75
CA VAL A 128 4.48 -2.77 -15.17
C VAL A 128 3.85 -4.09 -14.73
N GLY A 129 4.57 -5.21 -14.90
CA GLY A 129 4.11 -6.55 -14.49
C GLY A 129 3.78 -6.62 -13.01
N ASP A 130 4.65 -6.11 -12.15
CA ASP A 130 4.45 -6.13 -10.69
C ASP A 130 3.19 -5.37 -10.28
N ILE A 131 2.87 -4.25 -10.96
CA ILE A 131 1.65 -3.47 -10.68
C ILE A 131 0.41 -4.29 -11.02
N VAL A 132 0.40 -4.95 -12.19
CA VAL A 132 -0.72 -5.80 -12.63
C VAL A 132 -0.90 -7.00 -11.71
N GLU A 133 0.19 -7.64 -11.30
CA GLU A 133 0.18 -8.74 -10.34
C GLU A 133 -0.37 -8.31 -8.98
N LYS A 134 0.02 -7.12 -8.49
CA LYS A 134 -0.53 -6.55 -7.25
C LYS A 134 -2.02 -6.25 -7.37
N ALA A 135 -2.47 -5.75 -8.52
CA ALA A 135 -3.89 -5.56 -8.78
C ALA A 135 -4.66 -6.89 -8.73
N ARG A 136 -4.14 -7.94 -9.39
CA ARG A 136 -4.69 -9.30 -9.36
C ARG A 136 -4.73 -9.89 -7.94
N GLN A 137 -3.64 -9.72 -7.19
CA GLN A 137 -3.48 -10.28 -5.85
C GLN A 137 -4.47 -9.67 -4.85
N TYR A 138 -4.76 -8.37 -4.96
CA TYR A 138 -5.44 -7.63 -3.90
C TYR A 138 -6.85 -7.16 -4.24
N LEU A 139 -7.26 -7.21 -5.51
CA LEU A 139 -8.64 -6.89 -5.86
C LEU A 139 -9.59 -7.99 -5.36
N GLN A 140 -10.51 -7.61 -4.48
CA GLN A 140 -11.50 -8.51 -3.90
C GLN A 140 -12.90 -7.88 -3.99
N VAL A 141 -13.90 -8.71 -4.29
CA VAL A 141 -15.30 -8.26 -4.38
C VAL A 141 -15.81 -7.89 -2.98
N GLY A 142 -16.48 -6.74 -2.87
CA GLY A 142 -17.05 -6.27 -1.60
C GLY A 142 -16.03 -5.75 -0.59
N VAL A 143 -14.76 -5.59 -0.99
CA VAL A 143 -13.68 -5.07 -0.15
C VAL A 143 -13.19 -3.76 -0.74
N LEU A 144 -13.09 -2.73 0.10
CA LEU A 144 -12.37 -1.49 -0.20
C LEU A 144 -10.96 -1.60 0.38
N LYS A 145 -9.94 -1.44 -0.46
CA LYS A 145 -8.55 -1.61 -0.05
C LYS A 145 -7.64 -0.57 -0.72
N HIS A 146 -6.58 -0.17 -0.03
CA HIS A 146 -5.45 0.56 -0.61
C HIS A 146 -4.23 -0.35 -0.71
N VAL A 147 -3.52 -0.27 -1.84
CA VAL A 147 -2.20 -0.86 -2.02
C VAL A 147 -1.24 0.21 -2.53
N HIS A 148 -0.13 0.36 -1.81
CA HIS A 148 1.01 1.14 -2.26
C HIS A 148 2.06 0.20 -2.89
N VAL A 149 2.56 0.54 -4.07
CA VAL A 149 3.56 -0.25 -4.80
C VAL A 149 4.83 0.57 -4.98
N THR A 150 5.93 0.05 -4.45
CA THR A 150 7.26 0.66 -4.47
C THR A 150 8.20 -0.11 -5.41
N PRO A 151 9.24 0.54 -5.97
CA PRO A 151 10.18 -0.12 -6.85
C PRO A 151 11.03 -1.12 -6.08
N GLN A 152 11.22 -2.29 -6.66
CA GLN A 152 12.25 -3.23 -6.21
C GLN A 152 13.54 -2.94 -6.98
N TRP A 153 14.58 -2.58 -6.21
CA TRP A 153 15.95 -2.42 -6.69
C TRP A 153 16.71 -3.68 -6.27
N GLU A 154 16.95 -4.57 -7.21
CA GLU A 154 17.90 -5.68 -7.07
C GLU A 154 19.17 -5.35 -7.87
#